data_AF-A0A9X1HRH8-F1
#
_entry.id   AF-A0A9X1HRH8-F1
#
_cell.length_a   1.000
_cell.length_b   1.000
_cell.length_c   1.000
_cell.angle_alpha   90.00
_cell.angle_beta   90.00
_cell.angle_gamma   90.00
#
_symmetry.space_group_name_H-M   'P 1'
#
loop_
_entity.id
_entity.type
_entity.pdbx_description
1 polymer ?
#
loop_
_entity_poly.entity_id
_entity_poly.type
_entity_poly.pdbx_seq_one_letter_code
_entity_poly.pdbx_strand_id
1 'polypeptide(L)'
;MLKFSLILILSVCCMTAFSQPAPIPGKFVHSVYFWLKNPDSESDKKEFLASLEKFIQSSKYITSYHIAPPAGTPREVVDNSYTFNLVATFESAELQDLYQKEDVHLTFIEEASHLWERVQIYDSYPGRDLKPDFVRSDIQVGVVVSDLEKSVNFYTNVLGMVKTGEFSIDEDFGKRSGLSNGEPFDVVVLGTSDNPSASQWKVMSFKNPARQAKNNHIQDHLGMRYITLFVNNLDTLLNRLEAAGIELLGESPTSLPDGRRFVLIQDPDGIFIELIGN
;
A
#
# COMPACT_ATOMS: atom_id res chain seq x y z
N MET A 1 -52.94 -41.87 29.26
CA MET A 1 -52.23 -41.10 30.30
C MET A 1 -50.75 -41.43 30.15
N LEU A 2 -49.76 -40.56 29.96
CA LEU A 2 -49.60 -39.11 30.08
C LEU A 2 -48.36 -38.80 29.18
N LYS A 3 -48.43 -37.83 28.25
CA LYS A 3 -47.26 -37.42 27.44
C LYS A 3 -46.46 -36.37 28.21
N PHE A 4 -45.23 -36.67 28.61
CA PHE A 4 -44.28 -35.68 29.13
C PHE A 4 -43.55 -35.03 27.96
N SER A 5 -43.82 -33.75 27.69
CA SER A 5 -42.95 -32.91 26.87
C SER A 5 -41.90 -32.27 27.76
N LEU A 6 -40.63 -32.60 27.51
CA LEU A 6 -39.47 -31.99 28.13
C LEU A 6 -39.23 -30.63 27.45
N ILE A 7 -39.54 -29.52 28.15
CA ILE A 7 -39.22 -28.17 27.70
C ILE A 7 -37.78 -27.87 28.13
N LEU A 8 -36.86 -27.87 27.17
CA LEU A 8 -35.48 -27.41 27.35
C LEU A 8 -35.47 -25.87 27.33
N ILE A 9 -35.36 -25.24 28.49
CA ILE A 9 -35.18 -23.80 28.60
C ILE A 9 -33.70 -23.50 28.28
N LEU A 10 -33.43 -23.13 27.03
CA LEU A 10 -32.12 -22.64 26.61
C LEU A 10 -31.95 -21.22 27.18
N SER A 11 -31.27 -21.11 28.32
CA SER A 11 -30.86 -19.81 28.87
C SER A 11 -29.76 -19.26 27.96
N VAL A 12 -30.14 -18.38 27.03
CA VAL A 12 -29.19 -17.58 26.24
C VAL A 12 -28.60 -16.54 27.18
N CYS A 13 -27.49 -16.90 27.82
CA CYS A 13 -26.62 -15.95 28.50
C CYS A 13 -25.96 -15.09 27.40
N CYS A 14 -26.56 -13.95 27.10
CA CYS A 14 -26.02 -12.97 26.17
C CYS A 14 -24.77 -12.35 26.82
N MET A 15 -23.60 -12.95 26.57
CA MET A 15 -22.32 -12.32 26.88
C MET A 15 -22.12 -11.17 25.90
N THR A 16 -22.33 -9.94 26.38
CA THR A 16 -21.89 -8.75 25.65
C THR A 16 -20.36 -8.75 25.61
N ALA A 17 -19.78 -9.08 24.46
CA ALA A 17 -18.35 -8.91 24.24
C ALA A 17 -18.02 -7.41 24.31
N PHE A 18 -17.21 -7.00 25.28
CA PHE A 18 -16.63 -5.66 25.29
C PHE A 18 -15.72 -5.52 24.07
N SER A 19 -16.09 -4.67 23.11
CA SER A 19 -15.22 -4.31 22.00
C SER A 19 -14.05 -3.50 22.53
N GLN A 20 -12.83 -3.94 22.26
CA GLN A 20 -11.65 -3.10 22.48
C GLN A 20 -11.73 -1.87 21.57
N PRO A 21 -11.20 -0.71 22.01
CA PRO A 21 -11.09 0.46 21.16
C PRO A 21 -10.18 0.15 19.96
N ALA A 22 -10.64 0.51 18.76
CA ALA A 22 -9.85 0.40 17.54
C ALA A 22 -9.10 1.72 17.27
N PRO A 23 -7.92 1.66 16.63
CA PRO A 23 -7.29 2.86 16.08
C PRO A 23 -8.22 3.59 15.10
N ILE A 24 -8.05 4.90 14.98
CA ILE A 24 -8.66 5.64 13.87
C ILE A 24 -8.13 5.08 12.53
N PRO A 25 -8.98 4.93 11.50
CA PRO A 25 -8.56 4.38 10.22
C PRO A 25 -7.53 5.29 9.53
N GLY A 26 -6.72 4.72 8.64
CA GLY A 26 -5.61 5.39 7.95
C GLY A 26 -4.24 5.04 8.54
N LYS A 27 -3.18 5.46 7.84
CA LYS A 27 -1.76 5.28 8.19
C LYS A 27 -1.02 6.60 8.38
N PHE A 28 -1.69 7.73 8.20
CA PHE A 28 -1.18 9.06 8.52
C PHE A 28 -2.32 9.90 9.09
N VAL A 29 -2.07 10.63 10.17
CA VAL A 29 -3.05 11.46 10.88
C VAL A 29 -2.56 12.91 10.87
N HIS A 30 -3.34 13.77 10.23
CA HIS A 30 -3.10 15.20 10.07
C HIS A 30 -4.04 15.97 11.00
N SER A 31 -3.51 16.50 12.11
CA SER A 31 -4.30 17.26 13.09
C SER A 31 -3.98 18.74 12.98
N VAL A 32 -4.93 19.54 12.53
CA VAL A 32 -4.82 20.98 12.32
C VAL A 32 -5.67 21.71 13.33
N TYR A 33 -5.11 22.77 13.90
CA TYR A 33 -5.81 23.66 14.82
C TYR A 33 -5.74 25.08 14.26
N PHE A 34 -6.90 25.73 14.19
CA PHE A 34 -7.07 27.07 13.65
C PHE A 34 -7.48 28.04 14.74
N TRP A 35 -6.78 29.18 14.81
CA TRP A 35 -7.18 30.35 15.59
C TRP A 35 -7.67 31.41 14.62
N LEU A 36 -8.98 31.67 14.64
CA LEU A 36 -9.54 32.76 13.84
C LEU A 36 -9.16 34.11 14.44
N LYS A 37 -8.98 35.12 13.59
CA LYS A 37 -8.69 36.51 14.01
C LYS A 37 -9.83 37.08 14.87
N ASN A 38 -11.06 36.73 14.53
CA ASN A 38 -12.27 37.12 15.25
C ASN A 38 -13.00 35.87 15.77
N PRO A 39 -12.49 35.21 16.82
CA PRO A 39 -13.03 33.92 17.29
C PRO A 39 -14.43 34.03 17.90
N ASP A 40 -14.94 35.24 18.16
CA ASP A 40 -16.32 35.48 18.62
C ASP A 40 -17.27 35.88 17.46
N SER A 41 -16.76 36.06 16.24
CA SER A 41 -17.59 36.40 15.07
C SER A 41 -18.25 35.15 14.51
N GLU A 42 -19.58 35.04 14.67
CA GLU A 42 -20.37 33.96 14.07
C GLU A 42 -20.34 33.99 12.54
N SER A 43 -20.16 35.17 11.93
CA SER A 43 -20.01 35.29 10.48
C SER A 43 -18.70 34.65 10.01
N ASP A 44 -17.59 34.99 10.64
CA ASP A 44 -16.25 34.48 10.28
C ASP A 44 -16.17 32.98 10.50
N LYS A 45 -16.76 32.48 11.61
CA LYS A 45 -16.87 31.04 11.87
C LYS A 45 -17.63 30.31 10.77
N LYS A 46 -18.76 30.86 10.35
CA LYS A 46 -19.61 30.26 9.31
C LYS A 46 -18.92 30.28 7.95
N GLU A 47 -18.25 31.37 7.60
CA GLU A 47 -17.48 31.51 6.36
C GLU A 47 -16.33 30.48 6.32
N PHE A 48 -15.55 30.40 7.41
CA PHE A 48 -14.46 29.44 7.55
C PHE A 48 -14.95 27.99 7.43
N LEU A 49 -15.98 27.61 8.21
CA LEU A 49 -16.52 26.24 8.19
C LEU A 49 -17.08 25.88 6.81
N ALA A 50 -17.78 26.79 6.14
CA ALA A 50 -18.34 26.52 4.82
C ALA A 50 -17.25 26.19 3.79
N SER A 51 -16.15 26.95 3.78
CA SER A 51 -15.02 26.68 2.87
C SER A 51 -14.28 25.39 3.27
N LEU A 52 -14.06 25.17 4.58
CA LEU A 52 -13.40 23.95 5.09
C LEU A 52 -14.20 22.68 4.76
N GLU A 53 -15.50 22.66 5.02
CA GLU A 53 -16.37 21.51 4.75
C GLU A 53 -16.44 21.20 3.25
N LYS A 54 -16.57 22.25 2.41
CA LYS A 54 -16.54 22.11 0.95
C LYS A 54 -15.25 21.43 0.49
N PHE A 55 -14.10 21.86 1.04
CA PHE A 55 -12.82 21.26 0.73
C PHE A 55 -12.75 19.80 1.18
N ILE A 56 -13.05 19.51 2.44
CA ILE A 56 -12.93 18.16 3.00
C ILE A 56 -13.84 17.16 2.29
N GLN A 57 -15.04 17.59 1.90
CA GLN A 57 -15.98 16.75 1.13
C GLN A 57 -15.55 16.51 -0.33
N SER A 58 -14.67 17.35 -0.87
CA SER A 58 -14.24 17.29 -2.27
C SER A 58 -12.88 16.61 -2.46
N SER A 59 -12.13 16.37 -1.38
CA SER A 59 -10.80 15.76 -1.47
C SER A 59 -10.86 14.29 -1.87
N LYS A 60 -9.95 13.86 -2.74
CA LYS A 60 -9.83 12.48 -3.19
C LYS A 60 -9.00 11.58 -2.27
N TYR A 61 -8.25 12.16 -1.34
CA TYR A 61 -7.21 11.46 -0.59
C TYR A 61 -7.55 11.20 0.89
N ILE A 62 -8.53 11.93 1.44
CA ILE A 62 -8.95 11.78 2.83
C ILE A 62 -9.63 10.41 3.03
N THR A 63 -9.12 9.62 3.96
CA THR A 63 -9.74 8.36 4.42
C THR A 63 -10.88 8.63 5.40
N SER A 64 -10.64 9.45 6.42
CA SER A 64 -11.65 9.86 7.40
C SER A 64 -11.31 11.23 7.99
N TYR A 65 -12.31 11.95 8.50
CA TYR A 65 -12.10 13.28 9.07
C TYR A 65 -12.97 13.57 10.30
N HIS A 66 -12.58 14.60 11.05
CA HIS A 66 -13.30 15.21 12.14
C HIS A 66 -13.06 16.72 12.14
N ILE A 67 -14.13 17.52 12.25
CA ILE A 67 -14.07 18.98 12.39
C ILE A 67 -14.92 19.37 13.59
N ALA A 68 -14.36 20.13 14.53
CA ALA A 68 -15.09 20.60 15.71
C ALA A 68 -14.47 21.85 16.34
N PRO A 69 -15.24 22.64 17.09
CA PRO A 69 -14.69 23.58 18.06
C PRO A 69 -14.08 22.86 19.27
N PRO A 70 -13.32 23.57 20.13
CA PRO A 70 -12.83 22.99 21.38
C PRO A 70 -13.99 22.51 22.27
N ALA A 71 -13.80 21.37 22.93
CA ALA A 71 -14.77 20.82 23.87
C ALA A 71 -14.93 21.63 25.17
N GLY A 72 -14.05 22.61 25.43
CA GLY A 72 -14.15 23.48 26.60
C GLY A 72 -13.94 22.75 27.93
N THR A 73 -12.95 21.87 28.03
CA THR A 73 -12.69 21.06 29.24
C THR A 73 -11.50 21.63 30.04
N PRO A 74 -11.73 22.50 31.05
CA PRO A 74 -10.66 23.30 31.64
C PRO A 74 -9.75 22.47 32.57
N ARG A 75 -8.52 22.22 32.12
CA ARG A 75 -7.42 21.58 32.84
C ARG A 75 -6.11 22.19 32.36
N GLU A 76 -5.07 22.20 33.19
CA GLU A 76 -3.77 22.80 32.87
C GLU A 76 -3.14 22.26 31.57
N VAL A 77 -3.39 20.99 31.26
CA VAL A 77 -2.86 20.30 30.08
C VAL A 77 -3.70 20.48 28.81
N VAL A 78 -4.82 21.23 28.87
CA VAL A 78 -5.76 21.38 27.74
C VAL A 78 -5.73 22.80 27.20
N ASP A 79 -5.22 22.96 25.98
CA ASP A 79 -5.39 24.18 25.20
C ASP A 79 -6.81 24.24 24.62
N ASN A 80 -7.63 25.18 25.09
CA ASN A 80 -8.98 25.44 24.57
C ASN A 80 -9.03 26.76 23.75
N SER A 81 -7.88 27.34 23.40
CA SER A 81 -7.83 28.67 22.76
C SER A 81 -8.10 28.63 21.24
N TYR A 82 -8.01 27.46 20.60
CA TYR A 82 -8.30 27.32 19.17
C TYR A 82 -9.79 27.51 18.89
N THR A 83 -10.12 27.95 17.67
CA THR A 83 -11.51 28.10 17.23
C THR A 83 -12.06 26.81 16.63
N PHE A 84 -11.26 26.15 15.78
CA PHE A 84 -11.62 24.87 15.14
C PHE A 84 -10.44 23.92 15.09
N ASN A 85 -10.71 22.62 15.19
CA ASN A 85 -9.79 21.57 14.78
C ASN A 85 -10.27 20.92 13.48
N LEU A 86 -9.32 20.36 12.75
CA LEU A 86 -9.51 19.37 11.70
C LEU A 86 -8.60 18.19 12.05
N VAL A 87 -9.12 16.99 12.13
CA VAL A 87 -8.33 15.77 12.08
C VAL A 87 -8.68 15.08 10.77
N ALA A 88 -7.72 14.89 9.87
CA ALA A 88 -7.89 14.12 8.64
C ALA A 88 -6.91 12.94 8.64
N THR A 89 -7.32 11.81 8.09
CA THR A 89 -6.47 10.61 7.98
C THR A 89 -6.28 10.21 6.53
N PHE A 90 -5.16 9.54 6.23
CA PHE A 90 -4.76 9.13 4.88
C PHE A 90 -4.18 7.72 4.90
N GLU A 91 -4.26 6.99 3.79
CA GLU A 91 -3.66 5.65 3.68
C GLU A 91 -2.13 5.66 3.60
N SER A 92 -1.49 6.81 3.37
CA SER A 92 -0.03 6.97 3.42
C SER A 92 0.41 8.45 3.51
N ALA A 93 1.69 8.68 3.78
CA ALA A 93 2.27 10.03 3.77
C ALA A 93 2.29 10.62 2.35
N GLU A 94 2.51 9.80 1.32
CA GLU A 94 2.52 10.23 -0.07
C GLU A 94 1.14 10.74 -0.53
N LEU A 95 0.06 10.11 -0.07
CA LEU A 95 -1.29 10.60 -0.35
C LEU A 95 -1.59 11.91 0.37
N GLN A 96 -1.04 12.09 1.57
CA GLN A 96 -1.13 13.36 2.28
C GLN A 96 -0.33 14.46 1.55
N ASP A 97 0.84 14.15 0.98
CA ASP A 97 1.61 15.08 0.15
C ASP A 97 0.86 15.50 -1.12
N LEU A 98 0.09 14.58 -1.72
CA LEU A 98 -0.77 14.89 -2.87
C LEU A 98 -1.97 15.75 -2.46
N TYR A 99 -2.57 15.47 -1.31
CA TYR A 99 -3.63 16.28 -0.70
C TYR A 99 -3.20 17.74 -0.50
N GLN A 100 -1.98 17.99 -0.03
CA GLN A 100 -1.45 19.35 0.15
C GLN A 100 -1.41 20.17 -1.15
N LYS A 101 -1.32 19.50 -2.30
CA LYS A 101 -1.21 20.10 -3.63
C LYS A 101 -2.53 20.04 -4.42
N GLU A 102 -3.60 19.52 -3.82
CA GLU A 102 -4.88 19.36 -4.49
C GLU A 102 -5.54 20.73 -4.71
N ASP A 103 -6.13 20.95 -5.89
CA ASP A 103 -6.75 22.24 -6.24
C ASP A 103 -7.80 22.69 -5.20
N VAL A 104 -8.56 21.75 -4.63
CA VAL A 104 -9.56 22.03 -3.60
C VAL A 104 -8.92 22.47 -2.26
N HIS A 105 -7.72 21.98 -1.94
CA HIS A 105 -6.97 22.42 -0.77
C HIS A 105 -6.45 23.85 -0.96
N LEU A 106 -5.85 24.12 -2.13
CA LEU A 106 -5.35 25.45 -2.47
C LEU A 106 -6.49 26.47 -2.51
N THR A 107 -7.66 26.07 -3.02
CA THR A 107 -8.88 26.90 -3.02
C THR A 107 -9.32 27.25 -1.60
N PHE A 108 -9.32 26.30 -0.65
CA PHE A 108 -9.64 26.59 0.75
C PHE A 108 -8.67 27.60 1.37
N ILE A 109 -7.37 27.46 1.10
CA ILE A 109 -6.37 28.42 1.58
C ILE A 109 -6.65 29.82 1.01
N GLU A 110 -6.92 29.92 -0.29
CA GLU A 110 -7.26 31.18 -0.93
C GLU A 110 -8.54 31.80 -0.34
N GLU A 111 -9.60 31.00 -0.18
CA GLU A 111 -10.91 31.44 0.28
C GLU A 111 -10.97 31.77 1.78
N ALA A 112 -10.10 31.21 2.63
CA ALA A 112 -10.26 31.31 4.08
C ALA A 112 -9.02 31.80 4.84
N SER A 113 -7.84 31.92 4.21
CA SER A 113 -6.61 32.29 4.94
C SER A 113 -6.62 33.69 5.55
N HIS A 114 -7.47 34.59 5.05
CA HIS A 114 -7.66 35.89 5.67
C HIS A 114 -8.38 35.80 7.03
N LEU A 115 -9.09 34.71 7.33
CA LEU A 115 -9.89 34.54 8.54
C LEU A 115 -9.05 34.09 9.75
N TRP A 116 -7.94 33.37 9.54
CA TRP A 116 -7.12 32.86 10.65
C TRP A 116 -5.89 33.72 10.94
N GLU A 117 -5.57 33.82 12.23
CA GLU A 117 -4.34 34.44 12.73
C GLU A 117 -3.22 33.40 12.83
N ARG A 118 -3.57 32.17 13.22
CA ARG A 118 -2.60 31.10 13.45
C ARG A 118 -3.18 29.75 13.02
N VAL A 119 -2.32 28.95 12.40
CA VAL A 119 -2.56 27.54 12.11
C VAL A 119 -1.44 26.74 12.74
N GLN A 120 -1.79 25.65 13.45
CA GLN A 120 -0.82 24.71 13.98
C GLN A 120 -1.17 23.31 13.50
N ILE A 121 -0.19 22.62 12.94
CA ILE A 121 -0.34 21.26 12.41
C ILE A 121 0.49 20.31 13.26
N TYR A 122 -0.11 19.17 13.60
CA TYR A 122 0.52 18.03 14.24
C TYR A 122 0.24 16.77 13.42
N ASP A 123 1.27 16.31 12.73
CA ASP A 123 1.21 15.09 11.93
C ASP A 123 1.74 13.90 12.73
N SER A 124 1.10 12.74 12.59
CA SER A 124 1.52 11.51 13.25
C SER A 124 1.19 10.26 12.43
N TYR A 125 1.96 9.20 12.65
CA TYR A 125 1.64 7.87 12.14
C TYR A 125 0.85 7.10 13.22
N PRO A 126 -0.27 6.45 12.90
CA PRO A 126 -0.99 5.61 13.85
C PRO A 126 -0.15 4.35 14.11
N GLY A 127 0.49 4.30 15.28
CA GLY A 127 1.40 3.22 15.66
C GLY A 127 2.38 3.65 16.74
N ARG A 128 2.99 2.69 17.44
CA ARG A 128 3.94 2.94 18.54
C ARG A 128 5.39 3.17 18.08
N ASP A 129 5.65 3.16 16.77
CA ASP A 129 7.01 3.25 16.27
C ASP A 129 7.34 4.70 15.91
N LEU A 130 8.12 5.31 16.79
CA LEU A 130 8.77 6.61 16.61
C LEU A 130 9.59 6.55 15.32
N LYS A 131 9.10 7.17 14.24
CA LYS A 131 9.71 7.34 12.91
C LYS A 131 10.43 6.07 12.38
N PRO A 132 9.79 5.25 11.54
CA PRO A 132 10.44 4.06 10.99
C PRO A 132 11.70 4.42 10.20
N ASP A 133 12.73 3.57 10.28
CA ASP A 133 13.97 3.71 9.49
C ASP A 133 13.70 3.64 7.97
N PHE A 134 12.59 3.00 7.58
CA PHE A 134 12.15 2.85 6.20
C PHE A 134 10.93 3.71 5.93
N VAL A 135 11.03 4.57 4.92
CA VAL A 135 9.91 5.43 4.45
C VAL A 135 8.84 4.65 3.67
N ARG A 136 9.18 3.45 3.20
CA ARG A 136 8.32 2.57 2.40
C ARG A 136 8.33 1.17 2.99
N SER A 137 7.19 0.47 2.88
CA SER A 137 7.04 -0.91 3.35
C SER A 137 7.34 -1.97 2.27
N ASP A 138 7.48 -1.55 1.01
CA ASP A 138 7.79 -2.44 -0.11
C ASP A 138 9.29 -2.65 -0.30
N ILE A 139 9.61 -3.73 -1.00
CA ILE A 139 10.96 -4.05 -1.45
C ILE A 139 10.95 -4.14 -2.97
N GLN A 140 12.01 -3.65 -3.60
CA GLN A 140 12.19 -3.73 -5.04
C GLN A 140 13.36 -4.69 -5.33
N VAL A 141 13.11 -5.68 -6.17
CA VAL A 141 14.08 -6.75 -6.47
C VAL A 141 14.55 -6.60 -7.92
N GLY A 142 15.86 -6.55 -8.12
CA GLY A 142 16.49 -6.57 -9.43
C GLY A 142 16.81 -7.98 -9.88
N VAL A 143 16.42 -8.33 -11.10
CA VAL A 143 16.66 -9.65 -11.71
C VAL A 143 17.29 -9.50 -13.08
N VAL A 144 18.45 -10.13 -13.22
CA VAL A 144 19.16 -10.24 -14.48
C VAL A 144 18.66 -11.47 -15.24
N VAL A 145 18.17 -11.26 -16.45
CA VAL A 145 17.64 -12.29 -17.36
C VAL A 145 18.51 -12.43 -18.60
N SER A 146 18.45 -13.59 -19.25
CA SER A 146 19.22 -13.81 -20.48
C SER A 146 18.62 -13.13 -21.71
N ASP A 147 17.31 -12.91 -21.71
CA ASP A 147 16.55 -12.28 -22.78
C ASP A 147 15.45 -11.39 -22.19
N LEU A 148 15.62 -10.07 -22.31
CA LEU A 148 14.71 -9.09 -21.73
C LEU A 148 13.30 -9.18 -22.30
N GLU A 149 13.17 -9.32 -23.63
CA GLU A 149 11.87 -9.35 -24.29
C GLU A 149 11.09 -10.59 -23.89
N LYS A 150 11.74 -11.76 -23.93
CA LYS A 150 11.14 -13.04 -23.54
C LYS A 150 10.69 -13.02 -22.08
N SER A 151 11.54 -12.53 -21.18
CA SER A 151 11.21 -12.50 -19.75
C SER A 151 10.14 -11.46 -19.44
N VAL A 152 10.19 -10.27 -20.02
CA VAL A 152 9.10 -9.28 -19.87
C VAL A 152 7.78 -9.82 -20.40
N ASN A 153 7.77 -10.51 -21.54
CA ASN A 153 6.57 -11.16 -22.08
C ASN A 153 6.01 -12.22 -21.11
N PHE A 154 6.87 -13.04 -20.52
CA PHE A 154 6.48 -14.02 -19.51
C PHE A 154 5.85 -13.35 -18.28
N TYR A 155 6.54 -12.40 -17.66
CA TYR A 155 6.03 -11.75 -16.45
C TYR A 155 4.74 -10.96 -16.70
N THR A 156 4.59 -10.35 -17.87
CA THR A 156 3.41 -9.54 -18.20
C THR A 156 2.26 -10.39 -18.77
N ASN A 157 2.44 -11.04 -19.91
CA ASN A 157 1.34 -11.71 -20.61
C ASN A 157 0.98 -13.06 -19.98
N VAL A 158 1.97 -13.80 -19.46
CA VAL A 158 1.72 -15.10 -18.83
C VAL A 158 1.29 -14.92 -17.37
N LEU A 159 2.09 -14.23 -16.56
CA LEU A 159 1.77 -14.06 -15.13
C LEU A 159 0.78 -12.93 -14.84
N GLY A 160 0.68 -11.91 -15.69
CA GLY A 160 -0.24 -10.78 -15.51
C GLY A 160 0.35 -9.60 -14.74
N MET A 161 1.68 -9.51 -14.58
CA MET A 161 2.29 -8.33 -13.98
C MET A 161 2.12 -7.11 -14.87
N VAL A 162 2.05 -5.93 -14.25
CA VAL A 162 1.86 -4.65 -14.93
C VAL A 162 3.21 -3.95 -15.08
N LYS A 163 3.51 -3.42 -16.27
CA LYS A 163 4.66 -2.53 -16.46
C LYS A 163 4.37 -1.19 -15.80
N THR A 164 5.15 -0.85 -14.78
CA THR A 164 5.00 0.38 -13.99
C THR A 164 6.07 1.43 -14.31
N GLY A 165 7.09 1.07 -15.08
CA GLY A 165 8.10 2.01 -15.55
C GLY A 165 9.19 1.36 -16.38
N GLU A 166 10.07 2.18 -16.93
CA GLU A 166 11.30 1.76 -17.59
C GLU A 166 12.35 2.86 -17.47
N PHE A 167 13.62 2.47 -17.40
CA PHE A 167 14.74 3.40 -17.41
C PHE A 167 16.02 2.70 -17.86
N SER A 168 16.98 3.48 -18.36
CA SER A 168 18.31 3.00 -18.75
C SER A 168 19.37 3.45 -17.74
N ILE A 169 20.35 2.60 -17.51
CA ILE A 169 21.57 2.92 -16.76
C ILE A 169 22.70 3.09 -17.77
N ASP A 170 23.28 4.29 -17.80
CA ASP A 170 24.43 4.60 -18.64
C ASP A 170 25.77 4.15 -18.02
N GLU A 171 26.82 4.22 -18.81
CA GLU A 171 28.19 3.84 -18.40
C GLU A 171 28.67 4.66 -17.19
N ASP A 172 28.41 5.96 -17.18
CA ASP A 172 28.87 6.86 -16.11
C ASP A 172 28.21 6.52 -14.77
N PHE A 173 26.89 6.33 -14.76
CA PHE A 173 26.16 5.90 -13.58
C PHE A 173 26.57 4.50 -13.17
N GLY A 174 26.67 3.57 -14.11
CA GLY A 174 27.09 2.18 -13.88
C GLY A 174 28.47 2.09 -13.22
N LYS A 175 29.42 2.96 -13.60
CA LYS A 175 30.75 3.08 -12.96
C LYS A 175 30.66 3.71 -11.59
N ARG A 176 30.08 4.91 -11.47
CA ARG A 176 30.12 5.70 -10.22
C ARG A 176 29.30 5.09 -9.09
N SER A 177 28.25 4.34 -9.42
CA SER A 177 27.43 3.62 -8.44
C SER A 177 28.04 2.28 -8.01
N GLY A 178 29.01 1.74 -8.77
CA GLY A 178 29.55 0.40 -8.59
C GLY A 178 28.59 -0.74 -8.99
N LEU A 179 27.44 -0.41 -9.59
CA LEU A 179 26.37 -1.38 -9.87
C LEU A 179 26.74 -2.37 -10.98
N SER A 180 27.33 -1.88 -12.08
CA SER A 180 27.64 -2.69 -13.27
C SER A 180 29.07 -2.52 -13.76
N ASN A 181 29.91 -1.82 -12.99
CA ASN A 181 31.28 -1.47 -13.39
C ASN A 181 31.34 -0.74 -14.76
N GLY A 182 30.26 -0.04 -15.11
CA GLY A 182 30.15 0.71 -16.36
C GLY A 182 29.54 -0.02 -17.54
N GLU A 183 29.11 -1.26 -17.39
CA GLU A 183 28.32 -1.90 -18.44
C GLU A 183 26.92 -1.27 -18.46
N PRO A 184 26.49 -0.63 -19.56
CA PRO A 184 25.16 -0.02 -19.65
C PRO A 184 24.09 -1.10 -19.85
N PHE A 185 22.88 -0.85 -19.34
CA PHE A 185 21.77 -1.78 -19.44
C PHE A 185 20.41 -1.07 -19.26
N ASP A 186 19.37 -1.70 -19.78
CA ASP A 186 17.99 -1.24 -19.63
C ASP A 186 17.27 -2.02 -18.53
N VAL A 187 16.35 -1.33 -17.84
CA VAL A 187 15.52 -1.89 -16.79
C VAL A 187 14.05 -1.68 -17.12
N VAL A 188 13.29 -2.77 -17.13
CA VAL A 188 11.82 -2.74 -17.15
C VAL A 188 11.31 -3.00 -15.74
N VAL A 189 10.50 -2.09 -15.23
CA VAL A 189 9.93 -2.17 -13.87
C VAL A 189 8.53 -2.75 -13.96
N LEU A 190 8.30 -3.86 -13.26
CA LEU A 190 7.03 -4.56 -13.19
C LEU A 190 6.49 -4.55 -11.76
N GLY A 191 5.16 -4.52 -11.60
CA GLY A 191 4.46 -4.65 -10.33
C GLY A 191 3.31 -5.66 -10.42
N THR A 192 2.81 -6.13 -9.28
CA THR A 192 1.57 -6.94 -9.24
C THR A 192 0.33 -6.12 -9.55
N SER A 193 0.43 -4.80 -9.47
CA SER A 193 -0.55 -3.81 -9.92
C SER A 193 0.17 -2.50 -10.28
N ASP A 194 -0.59 -1.50 -10.71
CA ASP A 194 -0.14 -0.12 -10.95
C ASP A 194 -0.04 0.72 -9.66
N ASN A 195 -0.24 0.12 -8.48
CA ASN A 195 -0.10 0.80 -7.20
C ASN A 195 1.37 1.22 -6.97
N PRO A 196 1.66 2.52 -6.74
CA PRO A 196 3.03 3.01 -6.49
C PRO A 196 3.75 2.38 -5.29
N SER A 197 2.99 1.82 -4.35
CA SER A 197 3.47 1.14 -3.13
C SER A 197 3.55 -0.38 -3.28
N ALA A 198 3.26 -0.94 -4.46
CA ALA A 198 3.49 -2.36 -4.72
C ALA A 198 4.99 -2.65 -4.84
N SER A 199 5.43 -3.79 -4.30
CA SER A 199 6.79 -4.31 -4.53
C SER A 199 7.07 -4.43 -6.02
N GLN A 200 8.29 -4.05 -6.42
CA GLN A 200 8.67 -3.98 -7.82
C GLN A 200 9.63 -5.09 -8.21
N TRP A 201 9.39 -5.66 -9.38
CA TRP A 201 10.26 -6.63 -10.06
C TRP A 201 10.95 -5.95 -11.22
N LYS A 202 12.24 -5.64 -11.06
CA LYS A 202 13.04 -4.91 -12.04
C LYS A 202 13.79 -5.91 -12.91
N VAL A 203 13.32 -6.09 -14.14
CA VAL A 203 13.89 -7.04 -15.10
C VAL A 203 14.92 -6.32 -15.95
N MET A 204 16.12 -6.88 -16.07
CA MET A 204 17.22 -6.30 -16.84
C MET A 204 18.04 -7.37 -17.54
N SER A 205 18.70 -7.03 -18.65
CA SER A 205 19.63 -7.93 -19.34
C SER A 205 20.90 -7.19 -19.72
N PHE A 206 22.02 -7.90 -19.71
CA PHE A 206 23.31 -7.41 -20.18
C PHE A 206 23.63 -7.99 -21.56
N LYS A 207 24.64 -7.43 -22.24
CA LYS A 207 25.01 -7.90 -23.60
C LYS A 207 25.47 -9.36 -23.59
N ASN A 208 26.17 -9.76 -22.52
CA ASN A 208 26.65 -11.13 -22.30
C ASN A 208 26.25 -11.58 -20.90
N PRO A 209 24.96 -11.92 -20.68
CA PRO A 209 24.50 -12.31 -19.35
C PRO A 209 25.13 -13.64 -18.96
N ALA A 210 25.52 -13.76 -17.68
CA ALA A 210 26.03 -15.02 -17.16
C ALA A 210 24.92 -16.09 -17.24
N ARG A 211 25.23 -17.24 -17.83
CA ARG A 211 24.32 -18.40 -17.78
C ARG A 211 24.41 -19.03 -16.41
N GLN A 212 23.29 -19.09 -15.69
CA GLN A 212 23.22 -19.88 -14.46
C GLN A 212 23.25 -21.38 -14.76
N ALA A 213 23.78 -22.14 -13.79
CA ALA A 213 23.59 -23.58 -13.74
C ALA A 213 22.09 -23.88 -13.60
N LYS A 214 21.66 -25.06 -14.06
CA LYS A 214 20.26 -25.49 -13.89
C LYS A 214 19.91 -25.52 -12.39
N ASN A 215 18.89 -24.77 -12.01
CA ASN A 215 18.28 -24.83 -10.69
C ASN A 215 17.22 -25.94 -10.71
N ASN A 216 17.51 -27.14 -10.20
CA ASN A 216 16.49 -28.20 -10.13
C ASN A 216 15.70 -28.13 -8.82
N HIS A 217 16.33 -27.69 -7.73
CA HIS A 217 15.72 -27.50 -6.43
C HIS A 217 16.18 -26.21 -5.75
N ILE A 218 15.39 -25.73 -4.78
CA ILE A 218 15.69 -24.49 -4.06
C ILE A 218 16.97 -24.59 -3.21
N GLN A 219 17.38 -25.78 -2.78
CA GLN A 219 18.61 -25.97 -1.99
C GLN A 219 19.88 -26.11 -2.84
N ASP A 220 19.79 -26.17 -4.16
CA ASP A 220 20.94 -26.43 -5.04
C ASP A 220 21.97 -25.28 -4.99
N HIS A 221 21.55 -24.06 -4.63
CA HIS A 221 22.43 -22.89 -4.50
C HIS A 221 22.01 -21.99 -3.33
N LEU A 222 22.96 -21.18 -2.84
CA LEU A 222 22.71 -20.11 -1.88
C LEU A 222 22.19 -18.84 -2.60
N GLY A 223 21.47 -17.99 -1.87
CA GLY A 223 20.95 -16.70 -2.37
C GLY A 223 19.44 -16.69 -2.54
N MET A 224 18.91 -15.73 -3.31
CA MET A 224 17.48 -15.65 -3.63
C MET A 224 17.06 -16.88 -4.44
N ARG A 225 16.01 -17.58 -4.01
CA ARG A 225 15.62 -18.87 -4.58
C ARG A 225 14.28 -18.86 -5.29
N TYR A 226 13.31 -18.12 -4.76
CA TYR A 226 11.97 -18.06 -5.32
C TYR A 226 11.28 -16.75 -4.94
N ILE A 227 10.27 -16.38 -5.73
CA ILE A 227 9.27 -15.38 -5.34
C ILE A 227 7.91 -16.05 -5.19
N THR A 228 7.07 -15.49 -4.32
CA THR A 228 5.69 -15.94 -4.13
C THR A 228 4.72 -14.86 -4.61
N LEU A 229 3.81 -15.23 -5.51
CA LEU A 229 2.75 -14.35 -6.00
C LEU A 229 1.39 -14.89 -5.53
N PHE A 230 0.64 -14.05 -4.84
CA PHE A 230 -0.73 -14.35 -4.44
C PHE A 230 -1.71 -13.89 -5.53
N VAL A 231 -2.55 -14.81 -6.01
CA VAL A 231 -3.42 -14.58 -7.16
C VAL A 231 -4.88 -14.79 -6.80
N ASN A 232 -5.76 -13.94 -7.34
CA ASN A 232 -7.19 -13.96 -7.03
C ASN A 232 -7.97 -15.08 -7.74
N ASN A 233 -7.45 -15.59 -8.85
CA ASN A 233 -8.09 -16.63 -9.65
C ASN A 233 -7.00 -17.53 -10.25
N LEU A 234 -6.68 -18.62 -9.53
CA LEU A 234 -5.60 -19.51 -9.96
C LEU A 234 -5.96 -20.26 -11.24
N ASP A 235 -7.23 -20.64 -11.45
CA ASP A 235 -7.65 -21.36 -12.66
C ASP A 235 -7.40 -20.55 -13.94
N THR A 236 -7.64 -19.25 -13.89
CA THR A 236 -7.36 -18.35 -15.02
C THR A 236 -5.86 -18.28 -15.30
N LEU A 237 -5.03 -18.27 -14.26
CA LEU A 237 -3.58 -18.29 -14.43
C LEU A 237 -3.09 -19.65 -14.95
N LEU A 238 -3.64 -20.77 -14.46
CA LEU A 238 -3.32 -22.11 -14.95
C LEU A 238 -3.61 -22.26 -16.45
N ASN A 239 -4.74 -21.75 -16.93
CA ASN A 239 -5.05 -21.76 -18.36
C ASN A 239 -4.02 -20.96 -19.19
N ARG A 240 -3.53 -19.82 -18.66
CA ARG A 240 -2.48 -19.04 -19.32
C ARG A 240 -1.13 -19.77 -19.32
N LEU A 241 -0.79 -20.43 -18.22
CA LEU A 241 0.43 -21.25 -18.11
C LEU A 241 0.41 -22.40 -19.11
N GLU A 242 -0.71 -23.12 -19.20
CA GLU A 242 -0.90 -24.21 -20.17
C GLU A 242 -0.80 -23.69 -21.61
N ALA A 243 -1.51 -22.60 -21.94
CA ALA A 243 -1.47 -21.99 -23.27
C ALA A 243 -0.06 -21.49 -23.67
N ALA A 244 0.74 -21.08 -22.69
CA ALA A 244 2.14 -20.66 -22.88
C ALA A 244 3.13 -21.84 -22.84
N GLY A 245 2.67 -23.07 -22.61
CA GLY A 245 3.51 -24.26 -22.53
C GLY A 245 4.43 -24.29 -21.31
N ILE A 246 4.03 -23.64 -20.21
CA ILE A 246 4.81 -23.61 -18.96
C ILE A 246 4.60 -24.92 -18.19
N GLU A 247 5.70 -25.60 -17.88
CA GLU A 247 5.69 -26.81 -17.07
C GLU A 247 5.43 -26.47 -15.60
N LEU A 248 4.47 -27.18 -15.00
CA LEU A 248 4.25 -27.15 -13.56
C LEU A 248 5.20 -28.15 -12.89
N LEU A 249 5.83 -27.74 -11.80
CA LEU A 249 6.78 -28.58 -11.08
C LEU A 249 6.10 -29.35 -9.95
N GLY A 250 6.57 -30.58 -9.73
CA GLY A 250 6.03 -31.47 -8.70
C GLY A 250 4.56 -31.83 -8.93
N GLU A 251 3.84 -32.09 -7.84
CA GLU A 251 2.39 -32.40 -7.87
C GLU A 251 1.54 -31.11 -7.84
N SER A 252 1.88 -30.15 -8.70
CA SER A 252 1.15 -28.88 -8.82
C SER A 252 -0.07 -29.03 -9.75
N PRO A 253 -1.24 -28.45 -9.40
CA PRO A 253 -1.54 -27.71 -8.18
C PRO A 253 -1.70 -28.62 -6.94
N THR A 254 -1.13 -28.19 -5.81
CA THR A 254 -1.26 -28.88 -4.51
C THR A 254 -2.17 -28.10 -3.58
N SER A 255 -3.11 -28.75 -2.88
CA SER A 255 -3.97 -28.10 -1.89
C SER A 255 -3.22 -27.72 -0.60
N LEU A 256 -3.48 -26.52 -0.09
CA LEU A 256 -2.98 -26.01 1.18
C LEU A 256 -4.04 -26.15 2.30
N PRO A 257 -3.63 -26.21 3.59
CA PRO A 257 -4.56 -26.39 4.71
C PRO A 257 -5.61 -25.29 4.87
N ASP A 258 -5.36 -24.10 4.34
CA ASP A 258 -6.26 -22.94 4.40
C ASP A 258 -7.25 -22.87 3.23
N GLY A 259 -7.31 -23.93 2.40
CA GLY A 259 -8.20 -24.02 1.25
C GLY A 259 -7.65 -23.37 -0.03
N ARG A 260 -6.48 -22.74 0.01
CA ARG A 260 -5.79 -22.27 -1.20
C ARG A 260 -5.06 -23.40 -1.90
N ARG A 261 -4.58 -23.13 -3.10
CA ARG A 261 -3.77 -24.02 -3.93
C ARG A 261 -2.40 -23.40 -4.17
N PHE A 262 -1.38 -24.24 -4.12
CA PHE A 262 0.01 -23.94 -4.41
C PHE A 262 0.37 -24.48 -5.80
N VAL A 263 1.07 -23.69 -6.60
CA VAL A 263 1.63 -24.09 -7.89
C VAL A 263 3.08 -23.60 -7.95
N LEU A 264 3.99 -24.47 -8.36
CA LEU A 264 5.40 -24.13 -8.58
C LEU A 264 5.71 -24.17 -10.08
N ILE A 265 6.34 -23.12 -10.58
CA ILE A 265 6.85 -23.03 -11.96
C ILE A 265 8.26 -22.44 -11.96
N GLN A 266 8.87 -22.37 -13.14
CA GLN A 266 10.08 -21.59 -13.40
C GLN A 266 9.84 -20.52 -14.45
N ASP A 267 10.54 -19.39 -14.30
CA ASP A 267 10.65 -18.37 -15.34
C ASP A 267 11.58 -18.83 -16.49
N PRO A 268 11.73 -18.04 -17.57
CA PRO A 268 12.56 -18.41 -18.71
C PRO A 268 14.04 -18.72 -18.40
N ASP A 269 14.55 -18.23 -17.27
CA ASP A 269 15.93 -18.39 -16.81
C ASP A 269 16.07 -19.39 -15.64
N GLY A 270 14.98 -20.05 -15.24
CA GLY A 270 14.97 -21.09 -14.21
C GLY A 270 14.81 -20.56 -12.77
N ILE A 271 14.34 -19.33 -12.58
CA ILE A 271 13.97 -18.80 -11.26
C ILE A 271 12.65 -19.41 -10.84
N PHE A 272 12.58 -19.98 -9.63
CA PHE A 272 11.34 -20.55 -9.11
C PHE A 272 10.31 -19.46 -8.79
N ILE A 273 9.05 -19.72 -9.16
CA ILE A 273 7.92 -18.86 -8.84
C ILE A 273 6.84 -19.72 -8.20
N GLU A 274 6.48 -19.36 -6.97
CA GLU A 274 5.33 -19.90 -6.26
C GLU A 274 4.09 -19.07 -6.58
N LEU A 275 3.01 -19.73 -6.95
CA LEU A 275 1.71 -19.12 -7.19
C LEU A 275 0.73 -19.68 -6.16
N ILE A 276 0.10 -18.79 -5.39
CA ILE A 276 -0.85 -19.18 -4.35
C ILE A 276 -2.19 -18.47 -4.59
N GLY A 277 -3.26 -19.23 -4.76
CA GLY A 277 -4.60 -18.68 -5.04
C GLY A 277 -5.72 -19.62 -4.64
N ASN A 278 -6.96 -19.19 -4.85
CA ASN A 278 -8.16 -20.04 -4.71
C ASN A 278 -8.20 -21.12 -5.79
#